data_AF-A0A9E2CR58-F1
#
_entry.id   AF-A0A9E2CR58-F1
#
_cell.length_a   1.000
_cell.length_b   1.000
_cell.length_c   1.000
_cell.angle_alpha   90.00
_cell.angle_beta   90.00
_cell.angle_gamma   90.00
#
_symmetry.space_group_name_H-M   'P 1'
#
loop_
_entity.id
_entity.type
_entity.pdbx_description
1 polymer ?
#
loop_
_entity_poly.entity_id
_entity_poly.type
_entity_poly.pdbx_seq_one_letter_code
_entity_poly.pdbx_strand_id
1 'polypeptide(L)'
;MAKVRDNAGRFIKGHPGNPNAKGRPKRKTEEKYLRALQKSVTQKDWRAIAERAVSDAKRGDKAARQWLSDYLLGKPQQFVDVTSAGEALGVLVYLPEIDELETESGAAGEISS
;
A
#
# COMPACT_ATOMS: atom_id res chain seq x y z
N MET A 1 -7.08 5.14 40.62
CA MET A 1 -7.51 6.51 40.97
C MET A 1 -8.63 6.95 40.04
N ALA A 2 -9.67 7.59 40.58
CA ALA A 2 -10.96 7.82 39.93
C ALA A 2 -10.92 8.93 38.85
N LYS A 3 -11.81 8.81 37.86
CA LYS A 3 -12.00 9.73 36.74
C LYS A 3 -12.42 11.11 37.25
N VAL A 4 -11.54 12.10 37.19
CA VAL A 4 -11.82 13.46 37.68
C VAL A 4 -12.78 14.17 36.73
N ARG A 5 -13.92 14.61 37.25
CA ARG A 5 -14.97 15.35 36.53
C ARG A 5 -15.32 16.62 37.31
N ASP A 6 -15.83 17.64 36.61
CA ASP A 6 -16.39 18.82 37.26
C ASP A 6 -17.79 18.54 37.86
N ASN A 7 -18.36 19.53 38.55
CA ASN A 7 -19.69 19.42 39.17
C ASN A 7 -20.83 19.24 38.14
N ALA A 8 -20.58 19.49 36.85
CA ALA A 8 -21.50 19.23 35.75
C ALA A 8 -21.22 17.88 35.07
N GLY A 9 -20.34 17.05 35.62
CA GLY A 9 -19.96 15.75 35.09
C GLY A 9 -19.06 15.82 33.85
N ARG A 10 -18.54 16.98 33.47
CA ARG A 10 -17.66 17.15 32.30
C ARG A 10 -16.22 16.83 32.68
N PHE A 11 -15.42 16.55 31.65
CA PHE A 11 -13.98 16.38 31.83
C PHE A 11 -13.33 17.72 32.14
N ILE A 12 -12.53 17.76 33.20
CA ILE A 12 -11.78 18.96 33.56
C ILE A 12 -10.69 19.19 32.50
N LYS A 13 -10.64 20.40 31.94
CA LYS A 13 -9.60 20.80 31.00
C LYS A 13 -8.22 20.61 31.64
N GLY A 14 -7.32 19.90 30.95
CA GLY A 14 -5.98 19.59 31.45
C GLY A 14 -5.86 18.27 32.23
N HIS A 15 -6.97 17.62 32.58
CA HIS A 15 -6.95 16.28 33.18
C HIS A 15 -7.17 15.19 32.11
N PRO A 16 -6.35 14.13 32.09
CA PRO A 16 -6.52 13.04 31.14
C PRO A 16 -7.86 12.32 31.42
N GLY A 17 -8.71 12.22 30.39
CA GLY A 17 -10.00 11.51 30.51
C GLY A 17 -9.86 10.00 30.72
N ASN A 18 -8.65 9.46 30.59
CA ASN A 18 -8.28 8.08 30.87
C ASN A 18 -7.40 8.02 32.14
N PRO A 19 -7.80 7.28 33.19
CA PRO A 19 -6.99 7.10 34.40
C PRO A 19 -5.60 6.47 34.13
N ASN A 20 -5.42 5.80 32.99
CA ASN A 20 -4.15 5.20 32.60
C ASN A 20 -3.25 6.05 31.70
N ALA A 21 -3.62 7.29 31.33
CA ALA A 21 -2.89 8.34 30.56
C ALA A 21 -2.06 7.95 29.31
N LYS A 22 -1.46 6.76 29.25
CA LYS A 22 -1.09 6.00 28.06
C LYS A 22 -2.30 5.94 27.14
N GLY A 23 -2.27 6.73 26.07
CA GLY A 23 -3.18 6.58 24.94
C GLY A 23 -3.10 5.17 24.34
N ARG A 24 -3.86 4.91 23.27
CA ARG A 24 -3.79 3.64 22.53
C ARG A 24 -2.32 3.26 22.28
N PRO A 25 -1.86 2.06 22.71
CA PRO A 25 -0.48 1.64 22.48
C PRO A 25 -0.13 1.76 20.98
N LYS A 26 0.81 2.63 20.64
CA LYS A 26 1.14 2.97 19.24
C LYS A 26 2.16 1.98 18.63
N ARG A 27 1.93 1.64 17.35
CA ARG A 27 2.83 0.99 16.36
C ARG A 27 3.41 -0.39 16.69
N LYS A 28 3.86 -0.68 17.93
CA LYS A 28 4.49 -1.96 18.28
C LYS A 28 3.56 -3.16 18.09
N THR A 29 2.27 -2.99 18.33
CA THR A 29 1.27 -4.04 18.10
C THR A 29 1.02 -4.24 16.61
N GLU A 30 0.85 -3.16 15.85
CA GLU A 30 0.63 -3.18 14.39
C GLU A 30 1.85 -3.77 13.66
N GLU A 31 3.06 -3.44 14.08
CA GLU A 31 4.30 -3.99 13.55
C GLU A 31 4.40 -5.51 13.75
N LYS A 32 3.95 -6.02 14.90
CA LYS A 32 3.91 -7.48 15.13
C LYS A 32 2.96 -8.18 14.17
N TYR A 33 1.77 -7.62 13.95
CA TYR A 33 0.82 -8.17 12.98
C TYR A 33 1.36 -8.08 11.55
N LEU A 34 1.98 -6.95 11.18
CA LEU A 34 2.57 -6.77 9.87
C LEU A 34 3.72 -7.76 9.60
N ARG A 35 4.62 -7.95 10.58
CA ARG A 35 5.70 -8.95 10.48
C ARG A 35 5.15 -10.38 10.39
N ALA A 36 4.12 -10.70 11.16
CA ALA A 36 3.48 -12.02 11.09
C ALA A 36 2.84 -12.25 9.72
N LEU A 37 2.15 -11.24 9.18
CA LEU A 37 1.54 -11.29 7.85
C LEU A 37 2.61 -11.48 6.76
N GLN A 38 3.68 -10.69 6.78
CA GLN A 38 4.78 -10.81 5.82
C GLN A 38 5.42 -12.19 5.85
N LYS A 39 5.54 -12.82 7.02
CA LYS A 39 6.07 -14.18 7.16
C LYS A 39 5.09 -15.27 6.72
N SER A 40 3.80 -14.99 6.75
CA SER A 40 2.75 -15.96 6.43
C SER A 40 2.58 -16.19 4.93
N VAL A 41 2.87 -15.16 4.11
CA VAL A 41 2.74 -15.26 2.65
C VAL A 41 4.10 -15.65 2.08
N THR A 42 4.25 -16.91 1.71
CA THR A 42 5.46 -17.36 1.04
C THR A 42 5.45 -16.95 -0.44
N GLN A 43 6.62 -16.98 -1.07
CA GLN A 43 6.72 -16.72 -2.51
C GLN A 43 5.93 -17.75 -3.35
N LYS A 44 5.79 -18.98 -2.84
CA LYS A 44 4.96 -20.02 -3.46
C LYS A 44 3.48 -19.67 -3.39
N ASP A 45 3.00 -19.24 -2.22
CA ASP A 45 1.61 -18.82 -2.06
C ASP A 45 1.28 -17.63 -2.96
N TRP A 46 2.21 -16.66 -3.02
CA TRP A 46 2.06 -15.51 -3.90
C TRP A 46 1.97 -15.90 -5.38
N ARG A 47 2.82 -16.83 -5.83
CA ARG A 47 2.77 -17.35 -7.19
C ARG A 47 1.43 -18.02 -7.50
N ALA A 48 0.92 -18.86 -6.58
CA ALA A 48 -0.36 -19.53 -6.76
C ALA A 48 -1.53 -18.53 -6.86
N ILE A 49 -1.51 -17.44 -6.08
CA ILE A 49 -2.50 -16.37 -6.17
C ILE A 49 -2.42 -15.68 -7.55
N ALA A 50 -1.22 -15.36 -8.02
CA ALA A 50 -1.02 -14.72 -9.32
C ALA A 50 -1.49 -15.63 -10.48
N GLU A 51 -1.14 -16.93 -10.46
CA GLU A 51 -1.60 -17.91 -11.43
C GLU A 51 -3.12 -18.02 -11.47
N ARG A 52 -3.76 -18.02 -10.29
CA ARG A 52 -5.22 -18.03 -10.20
C ARG A 52 -5.83 -16.78 -10.81
N ALA A 53 -5.30 -15.60 -10.50
CA ALA A 53 -5.76 -14.34 -11.08
C ALA A 53 -5.62 -14.32 -12.60
N VAL A 54 -4.52 -14.87 -13.15
CA VAL A 54 -4.34 -15.01 -14.60
C VAL A 54 -5.43 -15.89 -15.21
N SER A 55 -5.74 -17.02 -14.56
CA SER A 55 -6.81 -17.92 -15.02
C SER A 55 -8.18 -17.23 -15.01
N ASP A 56 -8.52 -16.54 -13.92
CA ASP A 56 -9.80 -15.83 -13.79
C ASP A 56 -9.90 -14.65 -14.77
N ALA A 57 -8.81 -13.90 -14.98
CA ALA A 57 -8.74 -12.83 -15.96
C ALA A 57 -8.99 -13.34 -17.40
N LYS A 58 -8.36 -14.47 -17.77
CA LYS A 58 -8.58 -15.14 -19.06
C LYS A 58 -10.01 -15.63 -19.24
N ARG A 59 -10.68 -16.03 -18.15
CA ARG A 59 -12.10 -16.43 -18.15
C ARG A 59 -13.08 -15.26 -18.21
N GLY A 60 -12.60 -14.03 -18.17
CA GLY A 60 -13.44 -12.85 -18.34
C GLY A 60 -13.60 -11.98 -17.10
N ASP A 61 -13.00 -12.34 -15.96
CA ASP A 61 -13.12 -11.58 -14.71
C ASP A 61 -12.48 -10.19 -14.84
N LYS A 62 -13.30 -9.16 -14.68
CA LYS A 62 -12.87 -7.76 -14.78
C LYS A 62 -11.96 -7.35 -13.63
N ALA A 63 -12.23 -7.80 -12.40
CA ALA A 63 -11.44 -7.45 -11.24
C ALA A 63 -10.05 -8.07 -11.31
N ALA A 64 -9.95 -9.33 -11.75
CA ALA A 64 -8.66 -9.99 -11.96
C ALA A 64 -7.82 -9.29 -13.05
N ARG A 65 -8.44 -8.89 -14.17
CA ARG A 65 -7.77 -8.07 -15.20
C ARG A 65 -7.25 -6.76 -14.64
N GLN A 66 -8.09 -6.00 -13.93
CA GLN A 66 -7.69 -4.72 -13.35
C GLN A 66 -6.54 -4.89 -12.36
N TRP A 67 -6.64 -5.88 -11.46
CA TRP A 67 -5.60 -6.16 -10.47
C TRP A 67 -4.26 -6.49 -11.13
N LEU A 68 -4.24 -7.35 -12.15
CA LEU A 68 -3.02 -7.65 -12.89
C LEU A 68 -2.47 -6.42 -13.62
N SER A 69 -3.33 -5.64 -14.28
CA SER A 69 -2.92 -4.41 -14.98
C SER A 69 -2.33 -3.37 -14.01
N ASP A 70 -2.92 -3.19 -12.83
CA ASP A 70 -2.45 -2.24 -11.82
C ASP A 70 -1.02 -2.56 -11.36
N TYR A 71 -0.65 -3.84 -11.25
CA TYR A 71 0.69 -4.26 -10.83
C TYR A 71 1.71 -4.30 -11.97
N LEU A 72 1.28 -4.67 -13.18
CA LEU A 72 2.20 -4.83 -14.33
C LEU A 72 2.43 -3.53 -15.11
N LEU A 73 1.39 -2.72 -15.25
CA LEU A 73 1.43 -1.48 -16.04
C LEU A 73 1.41 -0.23 -15.16
N GLY A 74 1.12 -0.40 -13.87
CA GLY A 74 0.83 0.70 -12.96
C GLY A 74 -0.63 1.16 -13.06
N LYS A 75 -1.06 1.95 -12.08
CA LYS A 75 -2.38 2.58 -12.11
C LYS A 75 -2.35 3.76 -13.09
N PRO A 76 -3.42 3.96 -13.88
CA PRO A 76 -3.56 5.18 -14.67
C PRO A 76 -3.37 6.41 -13.79
N GLN A 77 -2.59 7.39 -14.27
CA GLN A 77 -2.42 8.65 -13.55
C GLN A 77 -3.78 9.33 -13.39
N GLN A 78 -4.20 9.49 -12.13
CA GLN A 78 -5.41 10.21 -11.83
C GLN A 78 -5.10 11.70 -11.85
N PHE A 79 -5.58 12.40 -12.89
CA PHE A 79 -5.56 13.85 -12.91
C PHE A 79 -6.63 14.34 -11.92
N VAL A 80 -6.17 14.85 -10.78
CA VAL A 80 -7.01 15.55 -9.83
C VAL A 80 -6.82 17.04 -10.08
N ASP A 81 -7.91 17.75 -10.34
CA ASP A 81 -7.88 19.21 -10.39
C ASP A 81 -7.72 19.73 -8.96
N VAL A 82 -6.49 20.07 -8.59
CA VAL A 82 -6.16 20.64 -7.28
C VAL A 82 -6.01 22.15 -7.44
N THR A 83 -7.12 22.86 -7.26
CA THR A 83 -7.11 24.31 -7.15
C THR A 83 -7.06 24.75 -5.69
N SER A 84 -6.19 25.71 -5.37
CA SER A 84 -6.27 26.48 -4.14
C SER A 84 -6.97 27.79 -4.47
N ALA A 85 -8.26 27.90 -4.13
CA ALA A 85 -9.07 29.10 -4.40
C ALA A 85 -9.02 29.58 -5.87
N GLY A 86 -8.93 28.65 -6.82
CA GLY A 86 -8.88 28.95 -8.27
C GLY A 86 -7.48 29.03 -8.88
N GLU A 87 -6.41 28.95 -8.09
CA GLU A 87 -5.04 28.88 -8.59
C GLU A 87 -4.50 27.44 -8.59
N ALA A 88 -3.82 27.07 -9.67
CA ALA A 88 -3.21 25.76 -9.83
C ALA A 88 -2.06 25.57 -8.84
N LEU A 89 -2.09 24.49 -8.04
CA LEU A 89 -0.94 24.11 -7.23
C LEU A 89 0.14 23.46 -8.11
N GLY A 90 1.37 23.96 -8.02
CA GLY A 90 2.52 23.34 -8.68
C GLY A 90 2.81 21.95 -8.10
N VAL A 91 2.67 20.90 -8.90
CA VAL A 91 2.99 19.53 -8.49
C VAL A 91 4.48 19.27 -8.74
N LEU A 92 5.23 19.00 -7.67
CA LEU A 92 6.62 18.53 -7.76
C LEU A 92 6.61 17.01 -8.01
N VAL A 93 6.83 16.59 -9.25
CA VAL A 93 6.98 15.17 -9.61
C VAL A 93 8.47 14.81 -9.53
N TYR A 94 8.81 13.90 -8.60
CA TYR A 94 10.14 13.28 -8.58
C TYR A 94 10.13 12.07 -9.52
N LEU A 95 10.79 12.19 -10.66
CA LEU A 95 11.14 11.03 -11.49
C LEU A 95 12.49 10.49 -11.02
N PRO A 96 12.56 9.28 -10.43
CA PRO A 96 13.85 8.66 -10.18
C PRO A 96 14.53 8.35 -11.52
N GLU A 97 15.84 8.55 -11.57
CA GLU A 97 16.69 8.12 -12.68
C GLU A 97 16.52 6.61 -12.86
N ILE A 98 16.11 6.20 -14.05
CA ILE A 98 15.97 4.79 -14.40
C ILE A 98 17.36 4.35 -14.83
N ASP A 99 18.06 3.59 -13.99
CA ASP A 99 19.29 2.92 -14.43
C ASP A 99 18.91 1.98 -15.57
N GLU A 100 19.45 2.26 -16.76
CA GLU A 100 19.26 1.46 -17.96
C GLU A 100 19.67 0.01 -17.64
N LEU A 101 18.69 -0.89 -17.59
CA LEU A 101 18.97 -2.33 -17.56
C LEU A 101 19.72 -2.66 -18.85
N GLU A 102 20.98 -3.03 -18.71
CA GLU A 102 21.78 -3.59 -19.79
C GLU A 102 20.99 -4.71 -20.47
N THR A 103 20.51 -4.42 -21.67
CA THR A 103 20.03 -5.44 -22.59
C THR A 103 21.24 -6.28 -23.00
N GLU A 104 21.44 -7.42 -22.35
CA GLU A 104 22.28 -8.48 -22.91
C GLU A 104 21.64 -8.97 -24.21
N SER A 105 22.09 -8.38 -25.30
CA SER A 105 21.99 -8.87 -26.66
C SER A 105 22.82 -10.16 -26.79
N GLY A 106 22.16 -11.29 -26.92
CA GLY A 106 22.78 -12.58 -27.27
C GLY A 106 21.82 -13.42 -28.09
N ALA A 107 21.76 -13.14 -29.40
CA ALA A 107 20.91 -13.85 -30.34
C ALA A 107 21.36 -15.31 -30.55
N ALA A 108 20.35 -16.19 -30.59
CA ALA A 108 20.18 -17.38 -31.42
C ALA A 108 21.42 -18.03 -32.09
N GLY A 109 21.59 -19.33 -31.77
CA GLY A 109 21.57 -20.37 -32.80
C GLY A 109 22.87 -21.11 -33.08
N GLU A 110 23.03 -22.30 -32.49
CA GLU A 110 23.53 -23.46 -33.22
C GLU A 110 22.67 -24.67 -32.83
N ILE A 111 21.81 -25.05 -33.79
CA ILE A 111 21.09 -26.32 -33.82
C ILE A 111 22.05 -27.33 -34.42
N SER A 112 22.10 -28.51 -33.81
CA SER A 112 22.92 -29.65 -34.19
C SER A 112 22.49 -30.27 -35.52
N SER A 113 23.52 -30.71 -36.25
CA SER A 113 23.59 -31.69 -37.37
C SER A 113 23.51 -31.19 -38.80
#